data_AF-A0AAW0WMB0-F1
#
_entry.id   AF-A0AAW0WMB0-F1
#
_cell.length_a   1.000
_cell.length_b   1.000
_cell.length_c   1.000
_cell.angle_alpha   90.00
_cell.angle_beta   90.00
_cell.angle_gamma   90.00
#
_symmetry.space_group_name_H-M   'P 1'
#
loop_
_entity.id
_entity.type
_entity.pdbx_description
1 polymer ?
#
loop_
_entity_poly.entity_id
_entity_poly.type
_entity_poly.pdbx_seq_one_letter_code
_entity_poly.pdbx_strand_id
1 'polypeptide(L)'
;MAAGQVLFQRFYYAKSMVRYPMETTAMACIALASKIEEAPRKIRDVINVFNHVRQVKNGKTIQPVILDSNYIALKNQVIKAERRLLKELGFCCHVKHPHKIIIMYLRLLEADDNRRLAQSS
;
A
#
# COMPACT_ATOMS: atom_id res chain seq x y z
N MET A 1 -0.06 -4.96 -4.71
CA MET A 1 1.21 -4.39 -4.21
C MET A 1 1.53 -5.00 -2.86
N ALA A 2 2.34 -6.07 -2.86
CA ALA A 2 2.80 -6.68 -1.62
C ALA A 2 3.79 -5.77 -0.86
N ALA A 3 4.53 -4.91 -1.57
CA ALA A 3 5.48 -3.98 -0.94
C ALA A 3 4.80 -3.01 0.02
N GLY A 4 3.64 -2.44 -0.36
CA GLY A 4 2.88 -1.52 0.49
C GLY A 4 2.44 -2.15 1.82
N GLN A 5 2.09 -3.44 1.81
CA GLN A 5 1.72 -4.18 3.02
C GLN A 5 2.92 -4.39 3.95
N VAL A 6 4.08 -4.76 3.40
CA VAL A 6 5.31 -4.92 4.18
C VAL A 6 5.75 -3.60 4.80
N LEU A 7 5.68 -2.49 4.05
CA LEU A 7 5.98 -1.15 4.56
C LEU A 7 5.04 -0.76 5.72
N PHE A 8 3.75 -1.06 5.58
CA PHE A 8 2.75 -0.79 6.61
C PHE A 8 3.02 -1.59 7.89
N GLN A 9 3.30 -2.89 7.76
CA GLN A 9 3.63 -3.76 8.90
C GLN A 9 4.92 -3.30 9.60
N ARG A 10 5.99 -3.02 8.84
CA ARG A 10 7.26 -2.53 9.40
C ARG A 10 7.09 -1.20 10.15
N PHE A 11 6.25 -0.30 9.63
CA PHE A 11 5.99 0.97 10.30
C PHE A 11 5.26 0.78 11.64
N TYR A 12 4.19 -0.01 11.67
CA TYR A 12 3.41 -0.24 12.89
C TYR A 12 4.05 -1.23 13.87
N TYR A 13 5.08 -1.94 13.46
CA TYR A 13 5.96 -2.63 14.40
C TYR A 13 6.70 -1.65 15.32
N ALA A 14 7.08 -0.48 14.81
CA ALA A 14 7.81 0.53 15.58
C ALA A 14 6.90 1.64 16.17
N LYS A 15 5.73 1.88 15.57
CA LYS A 15 4.83 2.99 15.93
C LYS A 15 3.42 2.52 16.29
N SER A 16 2.75 3.30 17.13
CA SER A 16 1.38 3.01 17.54
C SER A 16 0.33 3.44 16.52
N MET A 17 -0.66 2.57 16.29
CA MET A 17 -1.87 2.86 15.51
C MET A 17 -2.75 3.96 16.10
N VAL A 18 -2.65 4.21 17.41
CA VAL A 18 -3.39 5.29 18.08
C VAL A 18 -2.79 6.65 17.73
N ARG A 19 -1.46 6.74 17.69
CA ARG A 19 -0.75 8.00 17.42
C ARG A 19 -0.73 8.37 15.94
N TYR A 20 -0.75 7.37 15.04
CA TYR A 20 -0.68 7.57 13.61
C TYR A 20 -1.89 6.92 12.92
N PRO A 21 -2.83 7.71 12.37
CA PRO A 21 -4.03 7.20 11.74
C PRO A 21 -3.73 6.21 10.61
N MET A 22 -4.35 5.02 10.69
CA MET A 22 -4.13 3.94 9.73
C MET A 22 -4.43 4.33 8.28
N GLU A 23 -5.48 5.11 8.03
CA GLU A 23 -5.90 5.48 6.67
C GLU A 23 -4.82 6.34 5.98
N THR A 24 -4.35 7.39 6.66
CA THR A 24 -3.31 8.28 6.12
C THR A 24 -1.99 7.53 5.91
N THR A 25 -1.61 6.66 6.84
CA THR A 25 -0.40 5.83 6.72
C THR A 25 -0.53 4.83 5.58
N ALA A 26 -1.69 4.18 5.41
CA ALA A 26 -1.93 3.24 4.31
C ALA A 26 -1.86 3.92 2.93
N MET A 27 -2.45 5.11 2.80
CA MET A 27 -2.33 5.93 1.58
C MET A 27 -0.86 6.26 1.28
N ALA A 28 -0.09 6.65 2.31
CA ALA A 28 1.33 6.93 2.18
C ALA A 28 2.14 5.67 1.80
N CYS A 29 1.86 4.51 2.40
CA CYS A 29 2.50 3.25 2.05
C CYS A 29 2.29 2.86 0.59
N ILE A 30 1.08 3.03 0.06
CA ILE A 30 0.75 2.71 -1.34
C ILE A 30 1.43 3.70 -2.29
N ALA A 31 1.38 4.99 -1.98
CA ALA A 31 2.07 6.01 -2.78
C ALA A 31 3.59 5.75 -2.81
N LEU A 32 4.19 5.42 -1.67
CA LEU A 32 5.60 5.10 -1.57
C LEU A 32 5.96 3.79 -2.29
N ALA A 33 5.19 2.72 -2.07
CA ALA A 33 5.39 1.44 -2.76
C ALA A 33 5.32 1.59 -4.28
N SER A 34 4.39 2.40 -4.78
CA SER A 34 4.27 2.67 -6.23
C SER A 34 5.52 3.33 -6.80
N LYS A 35 6.20 4.17 -6.02
CA LYS A 35 7.47 4.79 -6.42
C LYS A 35 8.64 3.81 -6.36
N ILE A 36 8.65 2.90 -5.39
CA ILE A 36 9.69 1.87 -5.24
C ILE A 36 9.58 0.80 -6.33
N GLU A 37 8.36 0.42 -6.72
CA GLU A 37 8.09 -0.56 -7.78
C GLU A 37 8.17 0.05 -9.21
N GLU A 38 8.71 1.26 -9.36
CA GLU A 38 8.84 1.98 -10.66
C GLU A 38 7.50 2.16 -11.42
N ALA A 39 6.38 2.17 -10.69
CA ALA A 39 5.03 2.35 -11.22
C ALA A 39 4.30 3.52 -10.50
N PRO A 40 4.83 4.76 -10.59
CA PRO A 40 4.39 5.86 -9.74
C PRO A 40 2.91 6.21 -9.96
N ARG A 41 2.15 6.25 -8.87
CA ARG A 41 0.74 6.68 -8.88
C ARG A 41 0.60 8.08 -8.29
N LYS A 42 -0.30 8.90 -8.85
CA LYS A 42 -0.57 10.24 -8.31
C LYS A 42 -1.27 10.10 -6.96
N ILE A 43 -0.90 10.93 -5.99
CA ILE A 43 -1.54 10.94 -4.65
C ILE A 43 -3.06 11.18 -4.77
N ARG A 44 -3.50 11.96 -5.78
CA ARG A 44 -4.92 12.17 -6.08
C ARG A 44 -5.64 10.85 -6.36
N ASP A 45 -5.05 9.97 -7.16
CA ASP A 45 -5.66 8.69 -7.55
C ASP A 45 -5.76 7.78 -6.33
N VAL A 46 -4.74 7.78 -5.47
CA VAL A 46 -4.76 7.06 -4.19
C VAL A 46 -5.90 7.57 -3.31
N ILE A 47 -6.02 8.89 -3.11
CA ILE A 47 -7.09 9.48 -2.30
C ILE A 47 -8.48 9.15 -2.88
N ASN A 48 -8.65 9.22 -4.21
CA ASN A 48 -9.91 8.89 -4.87
C ASN A 48 -10.32 7.45 -4.61
N VAL A 49 -9.38 6.50 -4.74
CA VAL A 49 -9.65 5.07 -4.48
C VAL A 49 -10.00 4.85 -3.02
N PHE A 50 -9.28 5.46 -2.08
CA PHE A 50 -9.61 5.34 -0.65
C PHE A 50 -11.00 5.91 -0.33
N ASN A 51 -11.36 7.06 -0.91
CA ASN A 51 -12.69 7.62 -0.74
C ASN A 51 -13.77 6.72 -1.35
N HIS A 52 -13.52 6.15 -2.52
CA HIS A 52 -14.43 5.20 -3.16
C HIS A 52 -14.66 3.96 -2.29
N VAL A 53 -13.58 3.31 -1.82
CA VAL A 53 -13.65 2.13 -0.94
C VAL A 53 -14.42 2.45 0.36
N ARG A 54 -14.19 3.62 0.95
CA ARG A 54 -14.90 4.08 2.16
C ARG A 54 -16.40 4.28 1.91
N GLN A 55 -16.78 4.81 0.75
CA GLN A 55 -18.18 5.02 0.39
C GLN A 55 -18.91 3.69 0.15
N VAL A 56 -18.28 2.78 -0.59
CA VAL A 56 -18.80 1.43 -0.85
C VAL A 56 -18.99 0.65 0.45
N LYS A 57 -17.99 0.67 1.34
CA LYS A 57 -18.07 -0.01 2.64
C LYS A 57 -19.21 0.51 3.53
N ASN A 58 -19.57 1.78 3.39
CA ASN A 58 -20.64 2.42 4.15
C ASN A 58 -22.00 2.40 3.43
N GLY A 59 -22.11 1.74 2.27
CA GLY A 59 -23.35 1.71 1.48
C GLY A 59 -23.80 3.09 0.97
N LYS A 60 -22.89 4.07 0.88
CA LYS A 60 -23.21 5.42 0.43
C LYS A 60 -23.13 5.52 -1.10
N THR A 61 -23.90 6.43 -1.67
CA THR A 61 -23.79 6.79 -3.09
C THR A 61 -22.36 7.23 -3.40
N ILE A 62 -21.78 6.73 -4.49
CA ILE A 62 -20.42 7.06 -4.90
C ILE A 62 -20.39 8.49 -5.41
N GLN A 63 -19.77 9.39 -4.65
CA GLN A 63 -19.55 10.79 -4.99
C GLN A 63 -18.06 11.04 -5.29
N PRO A 64 -17.75 11.90 -6.28
CA PRO A 64 -16.38 12.28 -6.58
C PRO A 64 -15.77 13.11 -5.44
N VAL A 65 -14.45 13.02 -5.29
CA VAL A 65 -13.72 13.87 -4.33
C VAL A 65 -13.73 15.31 -4.82
N ILE A 66 -14.28 16.21 -4.00
CA ILE A 66 -14.29 17.65 -4.24
C ILE A 66 -12.91 18.22 -3.89
N LEU A 67 -12.37 19.10 -4.73
CA LEU A 67 -11.08 19.76 -4.48
C LEU A 67 -11.26 20.98 -3.57
N ASP A 68 -11.58 20.72 -2.32
CA ASP A 68 -11.72 21.74 -1.27
C ASP A 68 -10.44 21.91 -0.44
N SER A 69 -10.50 22.79 0.56
CA SER A 69 -9.42 22.97 1.54
C SER A 69 -9.11 21.69 2.32
N ASN A 70 -10.10 20.81 2.54
CA ASN A 70 -9.92 19.54 3.24
C ASN A 70 -9.10 18.55 2.40
N TYR A 71 -9.33 18.50 1.09
CA TYR A 71 -8.53 17.71 0.16
C TYR A 71 -7.07 18.16 0.17
N ILE A 72 -6.81 19.47 0.15
CA ILE A 72 -5.45 20.01 0.22
C ILE A 72 -4.79 19.63 1.56
N ALA A 73 -5.52 19.75 2.67
CA ALA A 73 -5.05 19.33 3.99
C ALA A 73 -4.72 17.83 4.03
N LEU A 74 -5.60 16.97 3.52
CA LEU A 74 -5.41 15.53 3.46
C LEU A 74 -4.20 15.14 2.61
N LYS A 75 -4.07 15.74 1.42
CA LYS A 75 -2.91 15.55 0.54
C LYS A 75 -1.61 15.89 1.28
N ASN A 76 -1.58 17.02 1.99
CA ASN A 76 -0.42 17.42 2.79
C ASN A 76 -0.15 16.44 3.94
N GLN A 77 -1.18 15.89 4.59
CA GLN A 77 -1.02 14.87 5.62
C GLN A 77 -0.43 13.56 5.07
N VAL A 78 -0.85 13.13 3.89
CA VAL A 78 -0.29 11.95 3.21
C VAL A 78 1.18 12.17 2.87
N ILE A 79 1.56 13.33 2.33
CA ILE A 79 2.96 13.68 2.05
C ILE A 79 3.81 13.70 3.34
N LYS A 80 3.27 14.25 4.43
CA LYS A 80 3.94 14.23 5.75
C LYS A 80 4.04 12.82 6.33
N ALA A 81 3.02 11.99 6.15
CA ALA A 81 3.04 10.59 6.57
C ALA A 81 4.08 9.79 5.79
N GLU A 82 4.20 10.01 4.50
CA GLU A 82 5.21 9.39 3.65
C GLU A 82 6.64 9.73 4.10
N ARG A 83 6.93 11.01 4.37
CA ARG A 83 8.24 11.43 4.91
C ARG A 83 8.55 10.77 6.25
N ARG A 84 7.55 10.65 7.13
CA ARG A 84 7.69 9.95 8.42
C ARG A 84 8.00 8.48 8.18
N LEU A 85 7.32 7.83 7.24
CA LEU A 85 7.54 6.43 6.92
C LEU A 85 8.98 6.16 6.48
N LEU A 86 9.53 7.02 5.61
CA LEU A 86 10.92 6.93 5.17
C LEU A 86 11.91 7.11 6.34
N LYS A 87 11.64 8.06 7.23
CA LYS A 87 12.49 8.30 8.41
C LYS A 87 12.50 7.09 9.35
N GLU A 88 11.34 6.49 9.63
CA GLU A 88 11.22 5.35 10.54
C GLU A 88 11.80 4.06 9.96
N LEU A 89 11.72 3.87 8.64
CA LEU A 89 12.33 2.72 7.97
C LEU A 89 13.83 2.92 7.70
N GLY A 90 14.40 4.07 8.05
CA GLY A 90 15.80 4.40 7.76
C GLY A 90 16.13 4.33 6.27
N PHE A 91 15.16 4.67 5.40
CA PHE A 91 15.24 4.51 3.94
C PHE A 91 15.49 3.06 3.46
N CYS A 92 15.36 2.05 4.32
CA CYS A 92 15.40 0.64 3.97
C CYS A 92 14.05 0.19 3.38
N CYS A 93 13.77 0.67 2.17
CA CYS A 93 12.50 0.44 1.49
C CYS A 93 12.49 -0.75 0.52
N HIS A 94 13.64 -1.42 0.34
CA HIS A 94 13.74 -2.64 -0.46
C HIS A 94 13.02 -3.80 0.24
N VAL A 95 12.09 -4.41 -0.47
CA VAL A 95 11.32 -5.56 0.02
C VAL A 95 11.59 -6.76 -0.89
N LYS A 96 12.14 -7.82 -0.31
CA LYS A 96 12.21 -9.14 -0.97
C LYS A 96 10.93 -9.89 -0.66
N HIS A 97 10.15 -10.17 -1.69
CA HIS A 97 8.91 -10.92 -1.54
C HIS A 97 9.13 -12.44 -1.58
N PRO A 98 8.37 -13.23 -0.80
CA PRO A 98 8.50 -14.69 -0.81
C PRO A 98 8.03 -15.34 -2.11
N HIS A 99 7.30 -14.61 -2.98
CA HIS A 99 6.77 -15.13 -4.24
C HIS A 99 7.84 -15.80 -5.12
N LYS A 100 9.07 -15.25 -5.16
CA LYS A 100 10.17 -15.86 -5.92
C LYS A 100 10.57 -17.23 -5.37
N ILE A 101 10.55 -17.37 -4.05
CA ILE A 101 10.90 -18.63 -3.35
C ILE A 101 9.80 -19.68 -3.57
N ILE A 102 8.54 -19.26 -3.53
CA ILE A 102 7.40 -20.16 -3.78
C ILE A 102 7.50 -20.77 -5.18
N ILE A 103 7.78 -19.95 -6.21
CA ILE A 103 7.96 -20.44 -7.59
C ILE A 103 9.17 -21.39 -7.69
N MET A 104 10.26 -21.07 -6.99
CA MET A 104 11.45 -21.94 -6.97
C MET A 104 11.12 -23.32 -6.39
N TYR A 105 10.37 -23.40 -5.29
CA TYR A 105 9.97 -24.68 -4.70
C TYR A 105 9.01 -25.45 -5.60
N LEU A 106 8.04 -24.79 -6.24
CA LEU A 106 7.12 -25.45 -7.18
C LEU A 106 7.85 -26.11 -8.34
N ARG A 107 8.87 -25.42 -8.90
CA ARG A 107 9.72 -25.99 -9.96
C ARG A 107 10.61 -27.13 -9.47
N LEU A 108 11.18 -26.99 -8.27
CA LEU A 108 12.02 -28.05 -7.67
C LEU A 108 11.22 -29.34 -7.43
N LEU A 109 9.93 -29.21 -7.10
CA LEU A 109 9.02 -30.32 -6.84
C LEU A 109 8.31 -30.82 -8.10
N GLU A 110 8.66 -30.31 -9.29
CA GLU A 110 8.02 -30.65 -10.57
C GLU A 110 6.47 -30.49 -10.55
N ALA A 111 5.98 -29.59 -9.70
CA ALA A 111 4.56 -29.35 -9.46
C ALA A 111 4.05 -28.06 -10.12
N ASP A 112 4.80 -27.55 -11.09
CA ASP A 112 4.50 -26.33 -11.86
C ASP A 112 3.13 -26.38 -12.55
N ASP A 113 2.81 -27.51 -13.17
CA ASP A 113 1.54 -27.73 -13.89
C ASP A 113 0.35 -28.06 -12.97
N ASN A 114 0.61 -28.27 -11.68
CA ASN A 114 -0.43 -28.68 -10.74
C ASN A 114 -1.31 -27.49 -10.36
N ARG A 115 -2.40 -27.29 -11.11
CA ARG A 115 -3.39 -26.23 -10.88
C ARG A 115 -4.03 -26.20 -9.49
N ARG A 116 -3.89 -27.28 -8.68
CA ARG A 116 -4.31 -27.27 -7.28
C ARG A 116 -3.31 -26.55 -6.36
N LEU A 117 -2.03 -26.56 -6.72
CA LEU A 117 -0.93 -25.99 -5.94
C LEU A 117 -0.42 -24.66 -6.49
N ALA A 118 -0.43 -24.51 -7.82
CA ALA A 118 0.02 -23.33 -8.52
C ALA A 118 -1.14 -22.71 -9.33
N GLN A 119 -1.41 -21.43 -9.09
CA GLN A 119 -2.36 -20.67 -9.91
C GLN A 119 -1.58 -20.03 -11.06
N SER A 120 -1.74 -20.55 -12.27
CA SER A 120 -1.25 -19.91 -13.49
C SER A 120 -2.23 -18.81 -13.92
N SER A 121 -1.75 -17.57 -14.01
CA SER A 121 -2.51 -16.42 -14.53
C SER A 121 -2.68 -16.47 -16.04
#